data_AF-A0A1I4K7W5-F1
#
_entry.id   AF-A0A1I4K7W5-F1
#
_cell.length_a   1.000
_cell.length_b   1.000
_cell.length_c   1.000
_cell.angle_alpha   90.00
_cell.angle_beta   90.00
_cell.angle_gamma   90.00
#
_symmetry.space_group_name_H-M   'P 1'
#
loop_
_entity.id
_entity.type
_entity.pdbx_description
1 polymer ?
#
loop_
_entity_poly.entity_id
_entity_poly.type
_entity_poly.pdbx_seq_one_letter_code
_entity_poly.pdbx_strand_id
1 'polypeptide(L)'
;MPYIQVKDLEMFYEKMGNGESVIFLHSGYSRGILAFASQMLDFQRKFTCYFPDFRGHGRTRCESLAWSSPQLADDMVEFMNQLNISKAHLISYSLGSNVGFYMAVHHPERVATLTTIGTGGFCDPTGVEEFEPEWLIQTEKHDFINQMIERHGEAHRGNWQAYMRQSAIDWRLYPSLTEEQISSIRCPALFITGEHDPFAGEERVKQLSSLVNQSRYLVVPGGSHRPHMLRESPILVNDSILEFVGSNPIEISGMSRTVDDKIFLLTGKPGLGKTTLIKKIINEIGADNCGGFYTEEIRDGDIRIGFTCVSLDGERQELANVNSSSSIRMGRYGIDISNFENVILKSVQDSLKSKKITIIDEVGFMQMLSIPFQQLMYSIVSENSSIILGTVPLDSHPEIDTLKRLPGVKIIRLNEENRDGIAEFVVEDILKVVSDL
;
A
#
# COMPACT_ATOMS: atom_id res chain seq x y z
N MET A 1 -12.28 -9.20 9.07
CA MET A 1 -12.59 -10.44 8.30
C MET A 1 -12.54 -10.08 6.81
N PRO A 2 -12.16 -10.98 5.89
CA PRO A 2 -11.86 -10.65 4.48
C PRO A 2 -13.12 -10.46 3.60
N TYR A 3 -14.21 -9.97 4.20
CA TYR A 3 -15.48 -9.72 3.53
C TYR A 3 -15.92 -8.28 3.80
N ILE A 4 -16.55 -7.67 2.80
CA ILE A 4 -17.13 -6.34 2.91
C ILE A 4 -18.47 -6.29 2.19
N GLN A 5 -19.43 -5.57 2.76
CA GLN A 5 -20.75 -5.42 2.16
C GLN A 5 -20.68 -4.41 1.01
N VAL A 6 -21.03 -4.83 -0.20
CA VAL A 6 -21.05 -3.99 -1.41
C VAL A 6 -22.42 -4.17 -2.07
N LYS A 7 -23.35 -3.23 -1.84
CA LYS A 7 -24.76 -3.36 -2.27
C LYS A 7 -25.36 -4.72 -1.83
N ASP A 8 -25.71 -5.57 -2.79
CA ASP A 8 -26.27 -6.92 -2.65
C ASP A 8 -25.21 -8.02 -2.44
N LEU A 9 -23.93 -7.66 -2.38
CA LEU A 9 -22.80 -8.59 -2.31
C LEU A 9 -22.17 -8.62 -0.92
N GLU A 10 -21.81 -9.83 -0.47
CA GLU A 10 -20.77 -10.02 0.53
C GLU A 10 -19.46 -10.27 -0.23
N MET A 11 -18.76 -9.19 -0.58
CA MET A 11 -17.58 -9.23 -1.45
C MET A 11 -16.37 -9.71 -0.68
N PHE A 12 -15.76 -10.79 -1.15
CA PHE A 12 -14.50 -11.28 -0.62
C PHE A 12 -13.33 -10.48 -1.19
N TYR A 13 -12.36 -10.14 -0.36
CA TYR A 13 -11.09 -9.57 -0.82
C TYR A 13 -9.94 -9.90 0.12
N GLU A 14 -8.74 -9.97 -0.45
CA GLU A 14 -7.49 -10.01 0.31
C GLU A 14 -6.79 -8.65 0.24
N LYS A 15 -6.24 -8.20 1.38
CA LYS A 15 -5.49 -6.94 1.50
C LYS A 15 -4.09 -7.23 2.00
N MET A 16 -3.08 -6.69 1.32
CA MET A 16 -1.68 -6.85 1.71
C MET A 16 -0.91 -5.55 1.48
N GLY A 17 0.14 -5.34 2.28
CA GLY A 17 0.97 -4.15 2.17
C GLY A 17 0.33 -2.89 2.76
N ASN A 18 1.10 -1.80 2.71
CA ASN A 18 0.71 -0.49 3.23
C ASN A 18 1.41 0.61 2.41
N GLY A 19 0.63 1.40 1.69
CA GLY A 19 1.05 2.43 0.73
C GLY A 19 -0.10 2.87 -0.19
N GLU A 20 0.22 3.40 -1.37
CA GLU A 20 -0.80 3.79 -2.37
C GLU A 20 -1.69 2.61 -2.76
N SER A 21 -2.97 2.88 -3.04
CA SER A 21 -3.94 1.82 -3.33
C SER A 21 -3.72 1.25 -4.73
N VAL A 22 -3.53 -0.07 -4.79
CA VAL A 22 -3.47 -0.85 -6.02
C VAL A 22 -4.57 -1.91 -5.96
N ILE A 23 -5.46 -1.91 -6.95
CA ILE A 23 -6.53 -2.91 -7.05
C ILE A 23 -6.21 -3.85 -8.22
N PHE A 24 -6.16 -5.13 -7.91
CA PHE A 24 -5.88 -6.20 -8.85
C PHE A 24 -7.18 -6.83 -9.35
N LEU A 25 -7.46 -6.65 -10.64
CA LEU A 25 -8.71 -7.07 -11.29
C LEU A 25 -8.48 -8.37 -12.07
N HIS A 26 -8.98 -9.49 -11.55
CA HIS A 26 -8.67 -10.84 -12.05
C HIS A 26 -9.40 -11.21 -13.35
N SER A 27 -8.98 -12.30 -14.00
CA SER A 27 -9.65 -12.82 -15.20
C SER A 27 -10.93 -13.60 -14.89
N GLY A 28 -11.77 -13.83 -15.91
CA GLY A 28 -13.07 -14.50 -15.78
C GLY A 28 -13.03 -16.00 -15.45
N TYR A 29 -11.85 -16.58 -15.24
CA TYR A 29 -11.67 -17.99 -14.88
C TYR A 29 -10.68 -18.16 -13.71
N SER A 30 -10.46 -17.08 -12.96
CA SER A 30 -9.57 -17.03 -11.81
C SER A 30 -10.22 -16.25 -10.66
N ARG A 31 -9.45 -16.03 -9.60
CA ARG A 31 -9.80 -15.25 -8.40
C ARG A 31 -8.70 -14.25 -8.12
N GLY A 32 -8.97 -13.25 -7.28
CA GLY A 32 -8.06 -12.14 -6.98
C GLY A 32 -6.61 -12.58 -6.81
N ILE A 33 -6.31 -13.26 -5.70
CA ILE A 33 -4.92 -13.65 -5.37
C ILE A 33 -4.34 -14.70 -6.34
N LEU A 34 -5.16 -15.56 -6.94
CA LEU A 34 -4.69 -16.62 -7.84
C LEU A 34 -4.24 -16.06 -9.20
N ALA A 35 -4.91 -15.02 -9.69
CA ALA A 35 -4.53 -14.35 -10.92
C ALA A 35 -3.19 -13.60 -10.78
N PHE A 36 -2.87 -13.11 -9.59
CA PHE A 36 -1.74 -12.19 -9.36
C PHE A 36 -0.74 -12.68 -8.31
N ALA A 37 -0.64 -13.99 -8.09
CA ALA A 37 0.26 -14.57 -7.09
C ALA A 37 1.72 -14.16 -7.30
N SER A 38 2.14 -13.98 -8.56
CA SER A 38 3.49 -13.56 -8.94
C SER A 38 3.79 -12.08 -8.67
N GLN A 39 2.77 -11.25 -8.47
CA GLN A 39 2.91 -9.81 -8.20
C GLN A 39 2.92 -9.52 -6.69
N MET A 40 2.32 -10.41 -5.90
CA MET A 40 2.02 -10.16 -4.49
C MET A 40 3.21 -9.69 -3.64
N LEU A 41 4.39 -10.32 -3.76
CA LEU A 41 5.55 -10.01 -2.92
C LEU A 41 6.26 -8.71 -3.31
N ASP A 42 6.29 -8.36 -4.58
CA ASP A 42 6.99 -7.16 -5.05
C ASP A 42 6.18 -5.90 -4.78
N PHE A 43 4.86 -5.98 -4.96
CA PHE A 43 3.96 -4.83 -4.83
C PHE A 43 3.66 -4.48 -3.37
N GLN A 44 3.43 -5.48 -2.50
CA GLN A 44 3.05 -5.21 -1.10
C GLN A 44 4.12 -4.45 -0.28
N ARG A 45 5.36 -4.39 -0.78
CA ARG A 45 6.46 -3.64 -0.16
C ARG A 45 6.23 -2.13 -0.20
N LYS A 46 5.54 -1.63 -1.24
CA LYS A 46 5.35 -0.19 -1.52
C LYS A 46 3.89 0.23 -1.61
N PHE A 47 2.99 -0.71 -1.87
CA PHE A 47 1.58 -0.44 -2.15
C PHE A 47 0.67 -1.15 -1.15
N THR A 48 -0.56 -0.63 -1.01
CA THR A 48 -1.68 -1.38 -0.43
C THR A 48 -2.38 -2.12 -1.56
N CYS A 49 -2.18 -3.43 -1.63
CA CYS A 49 -2.72 -4.29 -2.67
C CYS A 49 -4.06 -4.88 -2.24
N TYR A 50 -5.08 -4.71 -3.08
CA TYR A 50 -6.40 -5.28 -2.92
C TYR A 50 -6.66 -6.32 -4.01
N PHE A 51 -7.01 -7.54 -3.59
CA PHE A 51 -7.33 -8.67 -4.46
C PHE A 51 -8.80 -9.10 -4.25
N PRO A 52 -9.77 -8.33 -4.76
CA PRO A 52 -11.19 -8.67 -4.68
C PRO A 52 -11.52 -9.87 -5.57
N ASP A 53 -12.53 -10.65 -5.17
CA ASP A 53 -13.21 -11.58 -6.07
C ASP A 53 -14.48 -10.89 -6.62
N PHE A 54 -14.71 -10.91 -7.94
CA PHE A 54 -15.90 -10.28 -8.54
C PHE A 54 -17.21 -10.97 -8.15
N ARG A 55 -18.36 -10.29 -8.36
CA ARG A 55 -19.66 -10.98 -8.29
C ARG A 55 -19.68 -12.17 -9.26
N GLY A 56 -20.31 -13.26 -8.84
CA GLY A 56 -20.29 -14.53 -9.56
C GLY A 56 -18.94 -15.26 -9.55
N HIS A 57 -17.89 -14.68 -8.95
CA HIS A 57 -16.55 -15.26 -8.94
C HIS A 57 -16.04 -15.55 -7.54
N GLY A 58 -15.21 -16.60 -7.46
CA GLY A 58 -14.47 -16.93 -6.26
C GLY A 58 -15.34 -17.11 -5.03
N ARG A 59 -15.01 -16.33 -4.00
CA ARG A 59 -15.62 -16.39 -2.67
C ARG A 59 -16.69 -15.30 -2.45
N THR A 60 -16.86 -14.38 -3.40
CA THR A 60 -17.87 -13.32 -3.29
C THR A 60 -19.27 -13.92 -3.37
N ARG A 61 -20.05 -13.70 -2.31
CA ARG A 61 -21.40 -14.25 -2.21
C ARG A 61 -22.39 -13.32 -2.89
N CYS A 62 -23.19 -13.89 -3.78
CA CYS A 62 -24.19 -13.17 -4.57
C CYS A 62 -25.43 -14.05 -4.78
N GLU A 63 -26.59 -13.41 -4.89
CA GLU A 63 -27.84 -14.13 -5.15
C GLU A 63 -28.03 -14.46 -6.63
N SER A 64 -27.49 -13.61 -7.51
CA SER A 64 -27.63 -13.73 -8.96
C SER A 64 -26.29 -14.04 -9.62
N LEU A 65 -26.31 -14.98 -10.58
CA LEU A 65 -25.21 -15.24 -11.50
C LEU A 65 -25.32 -14.45 -12.80
N ALA A 66 -26.33 -13.60 -12.96
CA ALA A 66 -26.38 -12.64 -14.04
C ALA A 66 -25.52 -11.42 -13.67
N TRP A 67 -24.50 -11.14 -14.48
CA TRP A 67 -23.58 -10.02 -14.30
C TRP A 67 -22.99 -9.58 -15.65
N SER A 68 -22.43 -8.39 -15.70
CA SER A 68 -21.74 -7.87 -16.89
C SER A 68 -20.52 -7.04 -16.52
N SER A 69 -19.54 -6.91 -17.42
CA SER A 69 -18.32 -6.11 -17.24
C SER A 69 -18.60 -4.67 -16.74
N PRO A 70 -19.59 -3.92 -17.27
CA PRO A 70 -19.99 -2.62 -16.70
C PRO A 70 -20.48 -2.72 -15.25
N GLN A 71 -21.30 -3.73 -14.94
CA GLN A 71 -21.81 -3.93 -13.57
C GLN A 71 -20.68 -4.28 -12.60
N LEU A 72 -19.70 -5.09 -13.03
CA LEU A 72 -18.51 -5.37 -12.24
C LEU A 72 -17.73 -4.08 -11.93
N ALA A 73 -17.63 -3.15 -12.88
CA ALA A 73 -16.99 -1.85 -12.66
C ALA A 73 -17.72 -1.03 -11.60
N ASP A 74 -19.06 -0.98 -11.66
CA ASP A 74 -19.87 -0.28 -10.65
C ASP A 74 -19.81 -0.92 -9.26
N ASP A 75 -19.61 -2.24 -9.18
CA ASP A 75 -19.34 -2.91 -7.90
C ASP A 75 -17.96 -2.57 -7.37
N MET A 76 -16.95 -2.46 -8.24
CA MET A 76 -15.60 -2.10 -7.83
C MET A 76 -15.51 -0.65 -7.35
N VAL A 77 -16.26 0.28 -7.95
CA VAL A 77 -16.39 1.64 -7.46
C VAL A 77 -17.05 1.68 -6.08
N GLU A 78 -18.06 0.85 -5.86
CA GLU A 78 -18.69 0.75 -4.54
C GLU A 78 -17.78 0.06 -3.50
N PHE A 79 -17.04 -0.97 -3.90
CA PHE A 79 -15.99 -1.57 -3.08
C PHE A 79 -14.95 -0.53 -2.63
N MET A 80 -14.53 0.35 -3.54
CA MET A 80 -13.66 1.47 -3.22
C MET A 80 -14.31 2.44 -2.22
N ASN A 81 -15.60 2.75 -2.35
CA ASN A 81 -16.33 3.61 -1.40
C ASN A 81 -16.32 3.00 0.01
N GLN A 82 -16.66 1.72 0.13
CA GLN A 82 -16.74 1.01 1.42
C GLN A 82 -15.38 0.93 2.14
N LEU A 83 -14.28 0.95 1.39
CA LEU A 83 -12.91 0.97 1.92
C LEU A 83 -12.32 2.38 2.04
N ASN A 84 -13.09 3.43 1.75
CA ASN A 84 -12.62 4.83 1.70
C ASN A 84 -11.43 5.04 0.76
N ILE A 85 -11.40 4.30 -0.35
CA ILE A 85 -10.41 4.45 -1.42
C ILE A 85 -10.94 5.49 -2.41
N SER A 86 -10.38 6.70 -2.36
CA SER A 86 -10.74 7.77 -3.31
C SER A 86 -10.25 7.45 -4.71
N LYS A 87 -8.98 7.03 -4.84
CA LYS A 87 -8.32 6.76 -6.12
C LYS A 87 -7.36 5.58 -5.99
N ALA A 88 -7.22 4.76 -7.04
CA ALA A 88 -6.32 3.61 -7.04
C ALA A 88 -5.64 3.38 -8.40
N HIS A 89 -4.47 2.75 -8.39
CA HIS A 89 -3.91 2.12 -9.58
C HIS A 89 -4.66 0.83 -9.87
N LEU A 90 -5.06 0.63 -11.12
CA LEU A 90 -5.70 -0.61 -11.55
C LEU A 90 -4.68 -1.47 -12.30
N ILE A 91 -4.50 -2.70 -11.84
CA ILE A 91 -3.73 -3.74 -12.56
C ILE A 91 -4.70 -4.85 -12.90
N SER A 92 -4.98 -5.00 -14.18
CA SER A 92 -6.12 -5.78 -14.65
C SER A 92 -5.72 -6.82 -15.67
N TYR A 93 -6.38 -7.98 -15.64
CA TYR A 93 -6.09 -9.10 -16.53
C TYR A 93 -7.36 -9.65 -17.18
N SER A 94 -7.37 -9.72 -18.52
CA SER A 94 -8.45 -10.31 -19.34
C SER A 94 -9.82 -9.68 -18.99
N LEU A 95 -10.80 -10.44 -18.47
CA LEU A 95 -12.08 -9.89 -17.96
C LEU A 95 -11.87 -8.68 -17.05
N GLY A 96 -10.92 -8.75 -16.12
CA GLY A 96 -10.62 -7.64 -15.22
C GLY A 96 -10.20 -6.38 -15.96
N SER A 97 -9.62 -6.50 -17.15
CA SER A 97 -9.30 -5.35 -17.99
C SER A 97 -10.52 -4.73 -18.66
N ASN A 98 -11.56 -5.50 -18.98
CA ASN A 98 -12.84 -4.93 -19.40
C ASN A 98 -13.43 -4.07 -18.26
N VAL A 99 -13.39 -4.59 -17.04
CA VAL A 99 -13.77 -3.84 -15.82
C VAL A 99 -12.91 -2.57 -15.68
N GLY A 100 -11.59 -2.70 -15.85
CA GLY A 100 -10.65 -1.57 -15.80
C GLY A 100 -10.94 -0.47 -16.82
N PHE A 101 -11.29 -0.83 -18.06
CA PHE A 101 -11.71 0.15 -19.07
C PHE A 101 -13.01 0.85 -18.68
N TYR A 102 -14.02 0.11 -18.25
CA TYR A 102 -15.28 0.71 -17.79
C TYR A 102 -15.08 1.65 -16.59
N MET A 103 -14.22 1.29 -15.64
CA MET A 103 -13.83 2.20 -14.55
C MET A 103 -13.11 3.46 -15.08
N ALA A 104 -12.14 3.30 -15.98
CA ALA A 104 -11.37 4.43 -16.49
C ALA A 104 -12.18 5.39 -17.38
N VAL A 105 -13.21 4.89 -18.07
CA VAL A 105 -14.10 5.70 -18.92
C VAL A 105 -15.23 6.33 -18.11
N HIS A 106 -15.91 5.58 -17.25
CA HIS A 106 -17.12 6.06 -16.55
C HIS A 106 -16.83 6.69 -15.19
N HIS A 107 -15.71 6.35 -14.56
CA HIS A 107 -15.30 6.82 -13.23
C HIS A 107 -13.83 7.31 -13.24
N PRO A 108 -13.44 8.20 -14.18
CA PRO A 108 -12.04 8.59 -14.40
C PRO A 108 -11.36 9.19 -13.17
N GLU A 109 -12.12 9.80 -12.25
CA GLU A 109 -11.62 10.34 -10.99
C GLU A 109 -11.13 9.27 -10.00
N ARG A 110 -11.61 8.02 -10.16
CA ARG A 110 -11.26 6.87 -9.30
C ARG A 110 -9.99 6.15 -9.76
N VAL A 111 -9.52 6.39 -10.98
CA VAL A 111 -8.41 5.64 -11.59
C VAL A 111 -7.16 6.51 -11.68
N ALA A 112 -6.11 6.14 -10.95
CA ALA A 112 -4.81 6.82 -10.99
C ALA A 112 -4.01 6.42 -12.23
N THR A 113 -3.91 5.12 -12.48
CA THR A 113 -3.36 4.55 -13.71
C THR A 113 -4.12 3.28 -14.07
N LEU A 114 -4.11 2.94 -15.36
CA LEU A 114 -4.69 1.70 -15.87
C LEU A 114 -3.60 0.83 -16.48
N THR A 115 -3.32 -0.33 -15.89
CA THR A 115 -2.49 -1.38 -16.48
C THR A 115 -3.38 -2.53 -16.92
N THR A 116 -3.37 -2.86 -18.21
CA THR A 116 -4.12 -4.02 -18.72
C THR A 116 -3.18 -5.12 -19.19
N ILE A 117 -3.58 -6.36 -18.98
CA ILE A 117 -2.85 -7.56 -19.42
C ILE A 117 -3.81 -8.44 -20.20
N GLY A 118 -3.40 -8.88 -21.40
CA GLY A 118 -4.17 -9.83 -22.22
C GLY A 118 -5.53 -9.28 -22.67
N THR A 119 -5.59 -8.03 -23.14
CA THR A 119 -6.79 -7.46 -23.77
C THR A 119 -6.43 -6.47 -24.87
N GLY A 120 -7.25 -6.41 -25.91
CA GLY A 120 -7.13 -5.43 -26.99
C GLY A 120 -8.01 -4.18 -26.83
N GLY A 121 -8.85 -4.12 -25.78
CA GLY A 121 -9.80 -3.01 -25.58
C GLY A 121 -11.05 -3.04 -26.46
N PHE A 122 -11.20 -4.05 -27.32
CA PHE A 122 -12.35 -4.24 -28.20
C PHE A 122 -12.93 -5.64 -28.04
N CYS A 123 -14.25 -5.76 -28.19
CA CYS A 123 -14.94 -7.02 -28.16
C CYS A 123 -14.49 -7.93 -29.32
N ASP A 124 -14.09 -9.15 -29.00
CA ASP A 124 -13.84 -10.21 -29.97
C ASP A 124 -14.40 -11.53 -29.40
N PRO A 125 -15.50 -12.05 -29.98
CA PRO A 125 -16.13 -13.29 -29.50
C PRO A 125 -15.37 -14.55 -29.95
N THR A 126 -14.26 -14.43 -30.67
CA THR A 126 -13.52 -15.59 -31.20
C THR A 126 -13.09 -16.53 -30.07
N GLY A 127 -13.51 -17.80 -30.17
CA GLY A 127 -13.14 -18.87 -29.24
C GLY A 127 -14.07 -19.01 -28.03
N VAL A 128 -15.09 -18.17 -27.87
CA VAL A 128 -16.05 -18.25 -26.75
C VAL A 128 -16.72 -19.62 -26.68
N GLU A 129 -17.02 -20.24 -27.81
CA GLU A 129 -17.71 -21.53 -27.88
C GLU A 129 -16.94 -22.62 -27.12
N GLU A 130 -15.61 -22.54 -27.06
CA GLU A 130 -14.76 -23.50 -26.35
C GLU A 130 -14.88 -23.41 -24.81
N PHE A 131 -15.56 -22.39 -24.32
CA PHE A 131 -15.80 -22.15 -22.89
C PHE A 131 -17.27 -22.32 -22.51
N GLU A 132 -18.16 -22.64 -23.45
CA GLU A 132 -19.54 -22.99 -23.14
C GLU A 132 -19.61 -24.35 -22.42
N PRO A 133 -20.51 -24.52 -21.43
CA PRO A 133 -20.56 -25.76 -20.67
C PRO A 133 -20.87 -26.98 -21.54
N GLU A 134 -21.69 -26.82 -22.59
CA GLU A 134 -21.99 -27.87 -23.56
C GLU A 134 -20.71 -28.37 -24.26
N TRP A 135 -19.87 -27.46 -24.73
CA TRP A 135 -18.61 -27.79 -25.41
C TRP A 135 -17.61 -28.43 -24.44
N LEU A 136 -17.48 -27.90 -23.23
CA LEU A 136 -16.58 -28.43 -22.20
C LEU A 136 -16.93 -29.86 -21.80
N ILE A 137 -18.23 -30.16 -21.71
CA ILE A 137 -18.74 -31.52 -21.44
C ILE A 137 -18.47 -32.43 -22.63
N GLN A 138 -18.82 -31.99 -23.84
CA GLN A 138 -18.68 -32.80 -25.06
C GLN A 138 -17.22 -33.14 -25.36
N THR A 139 -16.29 -32.25 -25.03
CA THR A 139 -14.85 -32.41 -25.27
C THR A 139 -14.07 -32.89 -24.05
N GLU A 140 -14.79 -33.39 -23.02
CA GLU A 140 -14.24 -34.04 -21.84
C GLU A 140 -13.19 -33.18 -21.09
N LYS A 141 -13.42 -31.87 -20.98
CA LYS A 141 -12.53 -30.93 -20.27
C LYS A 141 -12.69 -31.03 -18.75
N HIS A 142 -12.67 -32.24 -18.20
CA HIS A 142 -12.95 -32.54 -16.80
C HIS A 142 -12.10 -31.73 -15.82
N ASP A 143 -10.79 -31.58 -16.09
CA ASP A 143 -9.90 -30.81 -15.22
C ASP A 143 -10.26 -29.32 -15.16
N PHE A 144 -10.67 -28.75 -16.29
CA PHE A 144 -11.09 -27.35 -16.34
C PHE A 144 -12.43 -27.16 -15.63
N ILE A 145 -13.39 -28.06 -15.86
CA ILE A 145 -14.69 -28.05 -15.19
C ILE A 145 -14.50 -28.14 -13.67
N ASN A 146 -13.68 -29.08 -13.19
CA ASN A 146 -13.39 -29.25 -11.77
C ASN A 146 -12.73 -28.00 -11.17
N GLN A 147 -11.80 -27.37 -11.89
CA GLN A 147 -11.21 -26.10 -11.46
C GLN A 147 -12.26 -24.98 -11.35
N MET A 148 -13.22 -24.89 -12.28
CA MET A 148 -14.29 -23.88 -12.20
C MET A 148 -15.19 -24.13 -11.00
N ILE A 149 -15.59 -25.38 -10.77
CA ILE A 149 -16.40 -25.79 -9.61
C ILE A 149 -15.69 -25.46 -8.29
N GLU A 150 -14.41 -25.80 -8.19
CA GLU A 150 -13.63 -25.59 -6.95
C GLU A 150 -13.37 -24.09 -6.71
N ARG A 151 -12.97 -23.35 -7.74
CA ARG A 151 -12.61 -21.93 -7.60
C ARG A 151 -13.82 -21.09 -7.24
N HIS A 152 -14.94 -21.29 -7.91
CA HIS A 152 -16.11 -20.40 -7.86
C HIS A 152 -17.27 -21.01 -7.05
N GLY A 153 -17.02 -22.11 -6.32
CA GLY A 153 -18.02 -22.89 -5.59
C GLY A 153 -18.93 -22.08 -4.67
N GLU A 154 -18.37 -21.12 -3.93
CA GLU A 154 -19.13 -20.24 -3.04
C GLU A 154 -20.02 -19.27 -3.83
N ALA A 155 -19.48 -18.65 -4.89
CA ALA A 155 -20.22 -17.69 -5.70
C ALA A 155 -21.36 -18.35 -6.49
N HIS A 156 -21.12 -19.49 -7.15
CA HIS A 156 -22.14 -20.14 -7.98
C HIS A 156 -22.98 -21.20 -7.28
N ARG A 157 -22.69 -21.54 -6.01
CA ARG A 157 -23.46 -22.51 -5.20
C ARG A 157 -23.69 -23.84 -5.93
N GLY A 158 -22.63 -24.35 -6.57
CA GLY A 158 -22.66 -25.56 -7.41
C GLY A 158 -23.15 -25.40 -8.86
N ASN A 159 -23.73 -24.26 -9.26
CA ASN A 159 -24.20 -24.01 -10.62
C ASN A 159 -23.12 -23.46 -11.57
N TRP A 160 -22.05 -24.23 -11.77
CA TRP A 160 -20.93 -23.83 -12.62
C TRP A 160 -21.33 -23.62 -14.09
N GLN A 161 -22.37 -24.31 -14.58
CA GLN A 161 -22.84 -24.17 -15.96
C GLN A 161 -23.46 -22.80 -16.22
N ALA A 162 -24.29 -22.29 -15.29
CA ALA A 162 -24.83 -20.95 -15.40
C ALA A 162 -23.72 -19.88 -15.34
N TYR A 163 -22.73 -20.08 -14.47
CA TYR A 163 -21.53 -19.24 -14.44
C TYR A 163 -20.81 -19.21 -15.79
N MET A 164 -20.49 -20.38 -16.36
CA MET A 164 -19.78 -20.45 -17.65
C MET A 164 -20.59 -19.83 -18.80
N ARG A 165 -21.91 -20.04 -18.84
CA ARG A 165 -22.77 -19.36 -19.83
C ARG A 165 -22.77 -17.84 -19.63
N GLN A 166 -22.81 -17.36 -18.39
CA GLN A 166 -22.73 -15.92 -18.15
C GLN A 166 -21.37 -15.35 -18.60
N SER A 167 -20.26 -16.02 -18.30
CA SER A 167 -18.93 -15.61 -18.75
C SER A 167 -18.83 -15.57 -20.28
N ALA A 168 -19.43 -16.54 -20.97
CA ALA A 168 -19.50 -16.57 -22.43
C ALA A 168 -20.35 -15.41 -22.99
N ILE A 169 -21.49 -15.10 -22.36
CA ILE A 169 -22.32 -13.95 -22.73
C ILE A 169 -21.54 -12.64 -22.57
N ASP A 170 -20.83 -12.47 -21.45
CA ASP A 170 -20.05 -11.26 -21.21
C ASP A 170 -18.93 -11.08 -22.24
N TRP A 171 -18.16 -12.13 -22.52
CA TRP A 171 -17.09 -12.09 -23.52
C TRP A 171 -17.63 -11.75 -24.92
N ARG A 172 -18.81 -12.26 -25.31
CA ARG A 172 -19.42 -11.92 -26.61
C ARG A 172 -19.83 -10.45 -26.75
N LEU A 173 -20.03 -9.76 -25.64
CA LEU A 173 -20.60 -8.41 -25.62
C LEU A 173 -19.58 -7.34 -25.24
N TYR A 174 -18.54 -7.69 -24.48
CA TYR A 174 -17.68 -6.71 -23.82
C TYR A 174 -16.18 -6.89 -24.12
N PRO A 175 -15.42 -5.78 -24.16
CA PRO A 175 -15.85 -4.40 -23.92
C PRO A 175 -16.61 -3.82 -25.13
N SER A 176 -17.75 -3.18 -24.86
CA SER A 176 -18.59 -2.50 -25.87
C SER A 176 -18.40 -0.99 -25.78
N LEU A 177 -17.15 -0.55 -25.82
CA LEU A 177 -16.77 0.86 -25.75
C LEU A 177 -16.43 1.36 -27.16
N THR A 178 -16.92 2.54 -27.53
CA THR A 178 -16.54 3.18 -28.79
C THR A 178 -15.10 3.69 -28.72
N GLU A 179 -14.46 3.92 -29.88
CA GLU A 179 -13.14 4.55 -29.92
C GLU A 179 -13.14 5.92 -29.21
N GLU A 180 -14.21 6.70 -29.37
CA GLU A 180 -14.39 7.99 -28.67
C GLU A 180 -14.39 7.81 -27.14
N GLN A 181 -15.10 6.79 -26.63
CA GLN A 181 -15.10 6.47 -25.21
C GLN A 181 -13.72 6.02 -24.73
N ILE A 182 -13.02 5.17 -25.48
CA ILE A 182 -11.66 4.73 -25.15
C ILE A 182 -10.69 5.93 -25.14
N SER A 183 -10.78 6.82 -26.13
CA SER A 183 -9.97 8.05 -26.20
C SER A 183 -10.28 9.05 -25.09
N SER A 184 -11.40 8.90 -24.38
CA SER A 184 -11.73 9.73 -23.22
C SER A 184 -10.99 9.35 -21.93
N ILE A 185 -10.28 8.20 -21.91
CA ILE A 185 -9.46 7.76 -20.77
C ILE A 185 -8.41 8.84 -20.45
N ARG A 186 -8.44 9.34 -19.20
CA ARG A 186 -7.61 10.48 -18.76
C ARG A 186 -6.37 10.08 -17.97
N CYS A 187 -6.37 8.88 -17.40
CA CYS A 187 -5.25 8.39 -16.61
C CYS A 187 -4.15 7.83 -17.53
N PRO A 188 -2.87 7.88 -17.12
CA PRO A 188 -1.80 7.16 -17.79
C PRO A 188 -2.13 5.67 -17.90
N ALA A 189 -1.81 5.06 -19.04
CA ALA A 189 -2.11 3.66 -19.30
C ALA A 189 -0.90 2.82 -19.75
N LEU A 190 -0.82 1.58 -19.28
CA LEU A 190 0.15 0.58 -19.71
C LEU A 190 -0.60 -0.66 -20.23
N PHE A 191 -0.43 -0.97 -21.52
CA PHE A 191 -1.08 -2.11 -22.15
C PHE A 191 -0.08 -3.24 -22.40
N ILE A 192 -0.30 -4.40 -21.79
CA ILE A 192 0.62 -5.54 -21.82
C ILE A 192 -0.03 -6.71 -22.56
N THR A 193 0.71 -7.28 -23.51
CA THR A 193 0.33 -8.53 -24.18
C THR A 193 1.51 -9.46 -24.34
N GLY A 194 1.25 -10.76 -24.53
CA GLY A 194 2.25 -11.73 -24.93
C GLY A 194 2.40 -11.78 -26.45
N GLU A 195 3.61 -12.04 -26.94
CA GLU A 195 3.90 -12.23 -28.37
C GLU A 195 3.02 -13.31 -29.02
N HIS A 196 2.58 -14.31 -28.25
CA HIS A 196 1.77 -15.43 -28.70
C HIS A 196 0.36 -15.41 -28.10
N ASP A 197 -0.14 -14.25 -27.65
CA ASP A 197 -1.51 -14.12 -27.19
C ASP A 197 -2.51 -14.27 -28.36
N PRO A 198 -3.37 -15.31 -28.37
CA PRO A 198 -4.31 -15.54 -29.47
C PRO A 198 -5.51 -14.56 -29.45
N PHE A 199 -5.71 -13.82 -28.35
CA PHE A 199 -6.87 -12.95 -28.14
C PHE A 199 -6.49 -11.47 -28.22
N ALA A 200 -5.30 -11.09 -27.73
CA ALA A 200 -4.86 -9.71 -27.62
C ALA A 200 -3.53 -9.46 -28.35
N GLY A 201 -3.44 -9.82 -29.63
CA GLY A 201 -2.21 -9.64 -30.42
C GLY A 201 -1.67 -8.21 -30.45
N GLU A 202 -0.38 -8.07 -30.77
CA GLU A 202 0.37 -6.81 -30.77
C GLU A 202 -0.34 -5.66 -31.52
N GLU A 203 -0.92 -5.94 -32.69
CA GLU A 203 -1.61 -4.92 -33.49
C GLU A 203 -2.81 -4.31 -32.76
N ARG A 204 -3.55 -5.10 -31.98
CA ARG A 204 -4.67 -4.58 -31.17
C ARG A 204 -4.19 -3.66 -30.07
N VAL A 205 -3.10 -4.04 -29.40
CA VAL A 205 -2.53 -3.22 -28.32
C VAL A 205 -1.92 -1.94 -28.87
N LYS A 206 -1.30 -1.96 -30.06
CA LYS A 206 -0.85 -0.74 -30.76
C LYS A 206 -2.02 0.17 -31.12
N GLN A 207 -3.10 -0.39 -31.68
CA GLN A 207 -4.32 0.37 -31.98
C GLN A 207 -4.86 1.03 -30.71
N LEU A 208 -5.00 0.27 -29.62
CA LEU A 208 -5.44 0.80 -28.34
C LEU A 208 -4.53 1.91 -27.81
N SER A 209 -3.20 1.73 -27.89
CA SER A 209 -2.23 2.75 -27.49
C SER A 209 -2.30 4.01 -28.35
N SER A 210 -2.70 3.91 -29.62
CA SER A 210 -2.90 5.08 -30.48
C SER A 210 -4.13 5.92 -30.11
N LEU A 211 -5.11 5.32 -29.41
CA LEU A 211 -6.35 5.99 -29.01
C LEU A 211 -6.25 6.68 -27.64
N VAL A 212 -5.44 6.14 -26.72
CA VAL A 212 -5.35 6.62 -25.34
C VAL A 212 -4.14 7.54 -25.15
N ASN A 213 -4.41 8.77 -24.72
CA ASN A 213 -3.37 9.74 -24.39
C ASN A 213 -2.51 9.26 -23.21
N GLN A 214 -1.21 9.54 -23.24
CA GLN A 214 -0.26 9.10 -22.21
C GLN A 214 -0.25 7.58 -21.97
N SER A 215 -0.45 6.81 -23.03
CA SER A 215 -0.33 5.36 -22.99
C SER A 215 1.04 4.88 -23.46
N ARG A 216 1.44 3.71 -22.97
CA ARG A 216 2.54 2.90 -23.52
C ARG A 216 2.12 1.45 -23.60
N TYR A 217 2.80 0.66 -24.41
CA TYR A 217 2.54 -0.78 -24.51
C TYR A 217 3.81 -1.60 -24.32
N LEU A 218 3.61 -2.86 -23.90
CA LEU A 218 4.64 -3.87 -23.75
C LEU A 218 4.19 -5.17 -24.41
N VAL A 219 4.97 -5.64 -25.39
CA VAL A 219 4.85 -7.00 -25.92
C VAL A 219 5.89 -7.86 -25.21
N VAL A 220 5.44 -8.88 -24.49
CA VAL A 220 6.30 -9.78 -23.73
C VAL A 220 6.81 -10.89 -24.66
N PRO A 221 8.13 -10.98 -24.92
CA PRO A 221 8.69 -11.98 -25.82
C PRO A 221 8.37 -13.40 -25.36
N GLY A 222 7.88 -14.24 -26.27
CA GLY A 222 7.43 -15.61 -25.99
C GLY A 222 6.24 -15.73 -25.01
N GLY A 223 5.65 -14.62 -24.58
CA GLY A 223 4.53 -14.60 -23.64
C GLY A 223 3.24 -15.10 -24.28
N SER A 224 2.40 -15.76 -23.49
CA SER A 224 1.05 -16.17 -23.91
C SER A 224 0.01 -15.11 -23.51
N HIS A 225 -1.26 -15.50 -23.36
CA HIS A 225 -2.32 -14.66 -22.80
C HIS A 225 -2.07 -14.21 -21.35
N ARG A 226 -1.16 -14.88 -20.63
CA ARG A 226 -0.94 -14.66 -19.18
C ARG A 226 0.54 -14.44 -18.84
N PRO A 227 1.21 -13.46 -19.50
CA PRO A 227 2.65 -13.28 -19.41
C PRO A 227 3.16 -12.95 -18.00
N HIS A 228 2.27 -12.47 -17.14
CA HIS A 228 2.52 -12.07 -15.75
C HIS A 228 2.55 -13.25 -14.76
N MET A 229 2.15 -14.46 -15.18
CA MET A 229 2.07 -15.62 -14.28
C MET A 229 3.44 -16.30 -14.09
N LEU A 230 3.58 -17.04 -12.98
CA LEU A 230 4.83 -17.65 -12.51
C LEU A 230 5.61 -18.47 -13.55
N ARG A 231 4.92 -19.12 -14.50
CA ARG A 231 5.52 -19.99 -15.52
C ARG A 231 5.84 -19.26 -16.84
N GLU A 232 5.70 -17.94 -16.87
CA GLU A 232 5.97 -17.12 -18.05
C GLU A 232 7.05 -16.08 -17.73
N SER A 233 6.75 -14.78 -17.84
CA SER A 233 7.73 -13.70 -17.66
C SER A 233 7.34 -12.73 -16.53
N PRO A 234 7.09 -13.22 -15.31
CA PRO A 234 6.59 -12.39 -14.22
C PRO A 234 7.57 -11.28 -13.81
N ILE A 235 8.88 -11.51 -13.90
CA ILE A 235 9.89 -10.50 -13.53
C ILE A 235 9.81 -9.28 -14.46
N LEU A 236 9.86 -9.50 -15.77
CA LEU A 236 9.75 -8.41 -16.76
C LEU A 236 8.44 -7.65 -16.61
N VAL A 237 7.33 -8.37 -16.42
CA VAL A 237 6.02 -7.73 -16.24
C VAL A 237 5.97 -6.94 -14.93
N ASN A 238 6.42 -7.50 -13.82
CA ASN A 238 6.44 -6.83 -12.52
C ASN A 238 7.28 -5.55 -12.57
N ASP A 239 8.51 -5.63 -13.08
CA ASP A 239 9.42 -4.48 -13.17
C ASP A 239 8.79 -3.36 -14.02
N SER A 240 8.19 -3.72 -15.16
CA SER A 240 7.53 -2.77 -16.06
C SER A 240 6.34 -2.06 -15.43
N ILE A 241 5.53 -2.80 -14.66
CA ILE A 241 4.36 -2.24 -13.95
C ILE A 241 4.82 -1.40 -12.76
N LEU A 242 5.81 -1.85 -11.99
CA LEU A 242 6.34 -1.11 -10.83
C LEU A 242 7.00 0.20 -11.25
N GLU A 243 7.75 0.20 -12.34
CA GLU A 243 8.29 1.43 -12.94
C GLU A 243 7.17 2.37 -13.39
N PHE A 244 6.15 1.82 -14.05
CA PHE A 244 5.01 2.58 -14.55
C PHE A 244 4.22 3.24 -13.42
N VAL A 245 3.80 2.47 -12.43
CA VAL A 245 3.05 2.96 -11.28
C VAL A 245 3.90 3.92 -10.45
N GLY A 246 5.18 3.59 -10.20
CA GLY A 246 6.09 4.44 -9.45
C GLY A 246 6.37 5.80 -10.09
N SER A 247 6.22 5.91 -11.42
CA SER A 247 6.35 7.17 -12.16
C SER A 247 5.08 8.01 -12.18
N ASN A 248 3.96 7.47 -11.69
CA ASN A 248 2.65 8.10 -11.71
C ASN A 248 1.97 8.00 -10.33
N PRO A 249 2.56 8.54 -9.25
CA PRO A 249 2.00 8.43 -7.90
C PRO A 249 0.58 9.01 -7.83
N ILE A 250 -0.22 8.51 -6.89
CA ILE A 250 -1.56 9.04 -6.65
C ILE A 250 -1.42 10.41 -5.99
N GLU A 251 -1.57 11.48 -6.77
CA GLU A 251 -1.76 12.81 -6.22
C GLU A 251 -3.05 12.83 -5.41
N ILE A 252 -2.93 12.94 -4.09
CA ILE A 252 -4.08 13.01 -3.18
C ILE A 252 -4.70 14.40 -3.34
N SER A 253 -5.54 14.61 -4.35
CA SER A 253 -6.28 15.87 -4.53
C SER A 253 -7.24 16.07 -3.36
N GLY A 254 -6.90 17.00 -2.47
CA GLY A 254 -7.55 17.23 -1.16
C GLY A 254 -6.59 17.12 0.02
N MET A 255 -5.43 16.50 -0.17
CA MET A 255 -4.21 16.78 0.57
C MET A 255 -3.29 17.53 -0.38
N SER A 256 -3.35 18.84 -0.31
CA SER A 256 -2.19 19.66 -0.64
C SER A 256 -0.92 18.96 -0.10
N ARG A 257 0.20 19.05 -0.82
CA ARG A 257 1.55 18.86 -0.24
C ARG A 257 1.85 19.98 0.79
N THR A 258 0.89 20.23 1.67
CA THR A 258 0.87 21.05 2.87
C THR A 258 -0.08 20.34 3.86
N VAL A 259 0.16 19.06 4.15
CA VAL A 259 0.17 18.74 5.58
C VAL A 259 1.52 19.27 5.98
N ASP A 260 1.55 20.41 6.68
CA ASP A 260 2.79 20.88 7.28
C ASP A 260 3.41 19.67 7.98
N ASP A 261 4.63 19.28 7.59
CA ASP A 261 5.32 18.13 8.18
C ASP A 261 5.34 18.35 9.71
N LYS A 262 4.41 17.77 10.46
CA LYS A 262 4.31 17.98 11.91
C LYS A 262 5.21 17.00 12.66
N ILE A 263 5.73 15.97 12.01
CA ILE A 263 6.50 14.91 12.66
C ILE A 263 7.79 14.70 11.88
N PHE A 264 8.92 15.12 12.44
CA PHE A 264 10.24 14.94 11.86
C PHE A 264 10.95 13.78 12.55
N LEU A 265 11.25 12.71 11.81
CA LEU A 265 11.93 11.52 12.35
C LEU A 265 13.29 11.33 11.70
N LEU A 266 14.34 11.49 12.49
CA LEU A 266 15.73 11.27 12.09
C LEU A 266 16.06 9.76 12.13
N THR A 267 16.62 9.23 11.05
CA THR A 267 17.05 7.82 10.97
C THR A 267 18.46 7.68 10.40
N GLY A 268 19.20 6.66 10.83
CA GLY A 268 20.57 6.42 10.37
C GLY A 268 21.29 5.38 11.23
N LYS A 269 22.44 4.90 10.75
CA LYS A 269 23.27 3.92 11.48
C LYS A 269 23.55 4.38 12.93
N PRO A 270 23.70 3.44 13.88
CA PRO A 270 24.17 3.77 15.24
C PRO A 270 25.47 4.58 15.20
N GLY A 271 25.61 5.57 16.10
CA GLY A 271 26.83 6.39 16.19
C GLY A 271 26.93 7.59 15.22
N LEU A 272 25.98 7.78 14.30
CA LEU A 272 25.98 8.93 13.37
C LEU A 272 25.62 10.30 14.01
N GLY A 273 25.46 10.39 15.33
CA GLY A 273 25.20 11.66 16.02
C GLY A 273 23.75 12.15 15.96
N LYS A 274 22.77 11.26 15.78
CA LYS A 274 21.32 11.58 15.80
C LYS A 274 20.90 12.43 17.02
N THR A 275 21.23 11.97 18.23
CA THR A 275 20.95 12.70 19.48
C THR A 275 21.70 14.04 19.54
N THR A 276 22.93 14.10 19.02
CA THR A 276 23.70 15.35 18.91
C THR A 276 22.99 16.35 18.01
N LEU A 277 22.42 15.89 16.89
CA LEU A 277 21.65 16.71 15.96
C LEU A 277 20.38 17.25 16.62
N ILE A 278 19.63 16.42 17.37
CA ILE A 278 18.49 16.87 18.17
C ILE A 278 18.91 17.99 19.13
N LYS A 279 19.99 17.81 19.89
CA LYS A 279 20.48 18.82 20.83
C LYS A 279 20.85 20.14 20.13
N LYS A 280 21.45 20.08 18.93
CA LYS A 280 21.73 21.27 18.11
C LYS A 280 20.44 21.97 17.68
N ILE A 281 19.45 21.22 17.20
CA ILE A 281 18.14 21.76 16.79
C ILE A 281 17.42 22.44 17.97
N ILE A 282 17.42 21.83 19.16
CA ILE A 282 16.83 22.42 20.37
C ILE A 282 17.48 23.76 20.71
N ASN A 283 18.82 23.84 20.61
CA ASN A 283 19.55 25.08 20.90
C ASN A 283 19.22 26.20 19.89
N GLU A 284 19.04 25.86 18.62
CA GLU A 284 18.72 26.85 17.57
C GLU A 284 17.27 27.36 17.66
N ILE A 285 16.32 26.50 18.01
CA ILE A 285 14.90 26.88 18.14
C ILE A 285 14.59 27.52 19.50
N GLY A 286 15.42 27.26 20.51
CA GLY A 286 15.28 27.75 21.88
C GLY A 286 14.57 26.76 22.78
N ALA A 287 15.21 26.41 23.90
CA ALA A 287 14.76 25.38 24.83
C ALA A 287 13.35 25.62 25.40
N ASP A 288 12.93 26.88 25.56
CA ASP A 288 11.62 27.23 26.09
C ASP A 288 10.46 26.76 25.21
N ASN A 289 10.70 26.62 23.90
CA ASN A 289 9.72 26.14 22.92
C ASN A 289 9.62 24.61 22.85
N CYS A 290 10.58 23.91 23.46
CA CYS A 290 10.74 22.47 23.36
C CYS A 290 10.33 21.77 24.67
N GLY A 291 9.86 20.53 24.58
CA GLY A 291 9.70 19.62 25.72
C GLY A 291 9.91 18.17 25.30
N GLY A 292 9.56 17.21 26.15
CA GLY A 292 9.76 15.78 25.89
C GLY A 292 11.08 15.28 26.45
N PHE A 293 11.72 14.30 25.80
CA PHE A 293 12.95 13.67 26.32
C PHE A 293 13.96 13.29 25.24
N TYR A 294 15.21 13.13 25.68
CA TYR A 294 16.26 12.49 24.90
C TYR A 294 16.93 11.34 25.67
N THR A 295 17.65 10.45 24.98
CA THR A 295 18.30 9.29 25.62
C THR A 295 19.80 9.49 25.73
N GLU A 296 20.38 9.14 26.88
CA GLU A 296 21.81 9.10 27.15
C GLU A 296 22.27 7.67 27.42
N GLU A 297 23.48 7.33 26.95
CA GLU A 297 24.10 6.06 27.25
C GLU A 297 24.74 6.09 28.64
N ILE A 298 24.49 5.07 29.46
CA ILE A 298 25.26 4.82 30.68
C ILE A 298 26.47 3.99 30.32
N ARG A 299 27.67 4.47 30.65
CA ARG A 299 28.94 3.80 30.33
C ARG A 299 29.78 3.56 31.59
N ASP A 300 30.42 2.40 31.63
CA ASP A 300 31.50 2.06 32.56
C ASP A 300 32.78 1.89 31.73
N GLY A 301 33.64 2.91 31.75
CA GLY A 301 34.73 3.04 30.78
C GLY A 301 34.21 3.09 29.33
N ASP A 302 34.75 2.23 28.47
CA ASP A 302 34.33 2.11 27.07
C ASP A 302 33.08 1.23 26.87
N ILE A 303 32.59 0.59 27.94
CA ILE A 303 31.49 -0.37 27.86
C ILE A 303 30.17 0.32 28.18
N ARG A 304 29.24 0.31 27.23
CA ARG A 304 27.86 0.77 27.47
C ARG A 304 27.09 -0.20 28.35
N ILE A 305 26.82 0.17 29.59
CA ILE A 305 26.11 -0.64 30.58
C ILE A 305 24.61 -0.34 30.68
N GLY A 306 24.12 0.73 30.06
CA GLY A 306 22.69 1.05 30.09
C GLY A 306 22.29 2.28 29.28
N PHE A 307 21.04 2.71 29.50
CA PHE A 307 20.41 3.86 28.86
C PHE A 307 19.54 4.60 29.89
N THR A 308 19.63 5.93 29.87
CA THR A 308 18.84 6.83 30.70
C THR A 308 18.05 7.78 29.80
N CYS A 309 16.74 7.86 30.00
CA CYS A 309 15.93 8.92 29.42
C CYS A 309 16.06 10.18 30.28
N VAL A 310 16.30 11.31 29.64
CA VAL A 310 16.43 12.62 30.27
C VAL A 310 15.39 13.54 29.65
N SER A 311 14.42 13.98 30.44
CA SER A 311 13.45 14.95 30.00
C SER A 311 14.07 16.36 29.90
N LEU A 312 13.49 17.22 29.06
CA LEU A 312 14.01 18.57 28.84
C LEU A 312 13.85 19.49 30.07
N ASP A 313 12.98 19.14 31.02
CA ASP A 313 12.84 19.81 32.33
C ASP A 313 13.80 19.26 33.41
N GLY A 314 14.64 18.27 33.05
CA GLY A 314 15.77 17.81 33.87
C GLY A 314 15.51 16.55 34.68
N GLU A 315 14.33 15.94 34.59
CA GLU A 315 14.10 14.62 35.19
C GLU A 315 14.91 13.55 34.45
N ARG A 316 15.47 12.62 35.22
CA ARG A 316 16.35 11.55 34.71
C ARG A 316 15.81 10.21 35.18
N GLN A 317 15.59 9.29 34.25
CA GLN A 317 15.12 7.96 34.55
C GLN A 317 15.89 6.89 33.78
N GLU A 318 16.41 5.90 34.48
CA GLU A 318 17.03 4.73 33.84
C GLU A 318 15.96 3.91 33.13
N LEU A 319 16.16 3.67 31.84
CA LEU A 319 15.30 2.82 31.00
C LEU A 319 15.80 1.38 30.97
N ALA A 320 17.12 1.20 30.93
CA ALA A 320 17.72 -0.09 30.68
C ALA A 320 19.12 -0.20 31.29
N ASN A 321 19.43 -1.32 31.95
CA ASN A 321 20.75 -1.56 32.53
C ASN A 321 21.10 -3.05 32.53
N VAL A 322 22.38 -3.39 32.34
CA VAL A 322 22.88 -4.77 32.39
C VAL A 322 22.68 -5.42 33.76
N ASN A 323 22.75 -4.63 34.83
CA ASN A 323 22.59 -5.06 36.22
C ASN A 323 21.14 -5.02 36.70
N SER A 324 20.19 -4.65 35.83
CA SER A 324 18.77 -4.61 36.18
C SER A 324 18.25 -6.02 36.50
N SER A 325 17.48 -6.11 37.59
CA SER A 325 16.74 -7.31 38.01
C SER A 325 15.42 -7.50 37.24
N SER A 326 15.11 -6.64 36.27
CA SER A 326 13.90 -6.75 35.45
C SER A 326 13.82 -8.09 34.71
N SER A 327 12.61 -8.67 34.71
CA SER A 327 12.28 -9.87 33.93
C SER A 327 12.15 -9.58 32.44
N ILE A 328 11.91 -8.32 32.05
CA ILE A 328 11.84 -7.88 30.65
C ILE A 328 13.25 -7.53 30.21
N ARG A 329 13.75 -8.22 29.17
CA ARG A 329 15.12 -8.03 28.68
C ARG A 329 15.18 -7.81 27.18
N MET A 330 16.16 -7.02 26.74
CA MET A 330 16.52 -6.86 25.34
C MET A 330 18.04 -6.99 25.18
N GLY A 331 18.47 -8.14 24.64
CA GLY A 331 19.87 -8.55 24.67
C GLY A 331 20.38 -8.65 26.12
N ARG A 332 21.48 -7.95 26.42
CA ARG A 332 22.07 -7.94 27.77
C ARG A 332 21.40 -6.99 28.76
N TYR A 333 20.47 -6.14 28.33
CA TYR A 333 19.87 -5.11 29.18
C TYR A 333 18.54 -5.57 29.77
N GLY A 334 18.35 -5.42 31.08
CA GLY A 334 17.03 -5.48 31.70
C GLY A 334 16.35 -4.12 31.56
N ILE A 335 15.07 -4.12 31.19
CA ILE A 335 14.30 -2.92 30.80
C ILE A 335 13.27 -2.59 31.88
N ASP A 336 13.20 -1.34 32.29
CA ASP A 336 12.23 -0.85 33.28
C ASP A 336 11.13 -0.03 32.62
N ILE A 337 10.11 -0.75 32.14
CA ILE A 337 8.97 -0.14 31.43
C ILE A 337 8.08 0.67 32.37
N SER A 338 7.86 0.18 33.60
CA SER A 338 7.01 0.86 34.58
C SER A 338 7.53 2.26 34.91
N ASN A 339 8.84 2.41 35.09
CA ASN A 339 9.43 3.72 35.37
C ASN A 339 9.44 4.63 34.13
N PHE A 340 9.65 4.06 32.94
CA PHE A 340 9.51 4.81 31.68
C PHE A 340 8.09 5.39 31.51
N GLU A 341 7.05 4.59 31.80
CA GLU A 341 5.65 5.01 31.73
C GLU A 341 5.27 6.08 32.76
N ASN A 342 5.75 5.95 34.00
CA ASN A 342 5.34 6.86 35.07
C ASN A 342 5.97 8.26 34.98
N VAL A 343 7.18 8.35 34.43
CA VAL A 343 7.97 9.59 34.42
C VAL A 343 8.08 10.16 33.01
N ILE A 344 8.66 9.40 32.09
CA ILE A 344 9.02 9.91 30.76
C ILE A 344 7.79 10.07 29.87
N LEU A 345 6.90 9.07 29.85
CA LEU A 345 5.66 9.17 29.05
C LEU A 345 4.81 10.37 29.49
N LYS A 346 4.76 10.65 30.79
CA LYS A 346 4.07 11.82 31.33
C LYS A 346 4.69 13.13 30.85
N SER A 347 6.02 13.24 30.88
CA SER A 347 6.75 14.41 30.34
C SER A 347 6.45 14.64 28.85
N VAL A 348 6.34 13.57 28.04
CA VAL A 348 5.92 13.68 26.64
C VAL A 348 4.49 14.19 26.52
N GLN A 349 3.55 13.63 27.28
CA GLN A 349 2.15 14.06 27.28
C GLN A 349 1.98 15.53 27.69
N ASP A 350 2.72 15.99 28.69
CA ASP A 350 2.70 17.37 29.14
C ASP A 350 3.33 18.31 28.10
N SER A 351 4.41 17.87 27.44
CA SER A 351 5.02 18.60 26.32
C SER A 351 4.07 18.77 25.15
N LEU A 352 3.34 17.72 24.75
CA LEU A 352 2.39 17.78 23.62
C LEU A 352 1.29 18.82 23.83
N LYS A 353 0.94 19.14 25.09
CA LYS A 353 -0.09 20.12 25.44
C LYS A 353 0.43 21.54 25.60
N SER A 354 1.70 21.70 25.96
CA SER A 354 2.24 22.97 26.48
C SER A 354 3.38 23.55 25.65
N LYS A 355 3.98 22.77 24.76
CA LYS A 355 5.15 23.15 23.96
C LYS A 355 4.81 23.17 22.48
N LYS A 356 5.58 23.97 21.73
CA LYS A 356 5.48 24.02 20.27
C LYS A 356 6.12 22.80 19.62
N ILE A 357 7.18 22.29 20.24
CA ILE A 357 7.93 21.13 19.76
C ILE A 357 8.08 20.11 20.88
N THR A 358 7.74 18.86 20.59
CA THR A 358 7.93 17.72 21.47
C THR A 358 9.05 16.83 20.94
N ILE A 359 10.08 16.65 21.76
CA ILE A 359 11.25 15.82 21.46
C ILE A 359 11.01 14.39 21.95
N ILE A 360 11.21 13.41 21.07
CA ILE A 360 11.11 11.99 21.41
C ILE A 360 12.33 11.26 20.81
N ASP A 361 13.46 11.29 21.51
CA ASP A 361 14.65 10.56 21.06
C ASP A 361 14.50 9.05 21.28
N GLU A 362 15.10 8.29 20.38
CA GLU A 362 15.10 6.83 20.36
C GLU A 362 13.70 6.23 20.50
N VAL A 363 12.82 6.51 19.53
CA VAL A 363 11.61 5.72 19.29
C VAL A 363 12.03 4.34 18.77
N GLY A 364 12.58 3.54 19.67
CA GLY A 364 13.27 2.30 19.40
C GLY A 364 12.57 1.10 20.00
N PHE A 365 13.21 -0.06 19.85
CA PHE A 365 12.67 -1.34 20.27
C PHE A 365 12.34 -1.41 21.76
N MET A 366 13.13 -0.76 22.63
CA MET A 366 12.93 -0.80 24.08
C MET A 366 11.70 -0.02 24.52
N GLN A 367 11.49 1.18 23.97
CA GLN A 367 10.34 2.04 24.26
C GLN A 367 9.05 1.44 23.69
N MET A 368 9.14 0.77 22.53
CA MET A 368 8.01 0.06 21.94
C MET A 368 7.54 -1.16 22.73
N LEU A 369 8.20 -1.53 23.84
CA LEU A 369 7.64 -2.52 24.78
C LEU A 369 6.51 -1.94 25.65
N SER A 370 6.40 -0.61 25.75
CA SER A 370 5.33 0.07 26.48
C SER A 370 4.09 0.23 25.60
N ILE A 371 3.00 -0.46 25.94
CA ILE A 371 1.71 -0.35 25.24
C ILE A 371 1.16 1.09 25.32
N PRO A 372 1.16 1.78 26.48
CA PRO A 372 0.78 3.18 26.59
C PRO A 372 1.59 4.11 25.66
N PHE A 373 2.90 3.87 25.51
CA PHE A 373 3.73 4.65 24.59
C PHE A 373 3.38 4.37 23.13
N GLN A 374 3.14 3.11 22.75
CA GLN A 374 2.66 2.79 21.40
C GLN A 374 1.36 3.54 21.09
N GLN A 375 0.38 3.48 22.01
CA GLN A 375 -0.90 4.18 21.86
C GLN A 375 -0.70 5.70 21.74
N LEU A 376 0.19 6.29 22.56
CA LEU A 376 0.53 7.70 22.46
C LEU A 376 1.09 8.02 21.07
N MET A 377 2.09 7.29 20.58
CA MET A 377 2.70 7.54 19.27
C MET A 377 1.69 7.50 18.12
N TYR A 378 0.69 6.62 18.18
CA TYR A 378 -0.41 6.60 17.20
C TYR A 378 -1.36 7.80 17.36
N SER A 379 -1.70 8.20 18.59
CA SER A 379 -2.58 9.34 18.84
C SER A 379 -1.99 10.69 18.43
N ILE A 380 -0.65 10.83 18.44
CA ILE A 380 -0.02 12.12 18.10
C ILE A 380 -0.28 12.49 16.64
N VAL A 381 -0.42 11.50 15.76
CA VAL A 381 -0.67 11.72 14.33
C VAL A 381 -2.10 12.22 14.06
N SER A 382 -3.06 11.88 14.91
CA SER A 382 -4.47 12.18 14.65
C SER A 382 -4.97 13.49 15.26
N GLU A 383 -4.37 14.00 16.34
CA GLU A 383 -5.04 14.97 17.21
C GLU A 383 -4.22 16.21 17.63
N ASN A 384 -2.92 16.32 17.30
CA ASN A 384 -2.05 17.28 18.01
C ASN A 384 -1.63 18.55 17.24
N SER A 385 -1.44 19.63 18.02
CA SER A 385 -0.95 20.95 17.58
C SER A 385 0.57 21.11 17.72
N SER A 386 1.26 20.29 18.50
CA SER A 386 2.72 20.31 18.68
C SER A 386 3.44 19.56 17.54
N ILE A 387 4.60 20.08 17.12
CA ILE A 387 5.50 19.41 16.17
C ILE A 387 6.31 18.36 16.92
N ILE A 388 6.40 17.13 16.42
CA ILE A 388 7.30 16.12 16.94
C ILE A 388 8.65 16.19 16.23
N LEU A 389 9.73 16.16 16.99
CA LEU A 389 11.06 15.81 16.48
C LEU A 389 11.58 14.59 17.23
N GLY A 390 11.86 13.50 16.52
CA GLY A 390 12.32 12.26 17.14
C GLY A 390 13.36 11.51 16.33
N THR A 391 13.88 10.42 16.89
CA THR A 391 14.76 9.51 16.15
C THR A 391 14.18 8.11 16.11
N VAL A 392 14.40 7.41 14.99
CA VAL A 392 13.95 6.02 14.79
C VAL A 392 15.10 5.15 14.29
N PRO A 393 15.15 3.86 14.67
CA PRO A 393 16.14 2.93 14.14
C PRO A 393 16.01 2.78 12.63
N LEU A 394 17.14 2.53 11.97
CA LEU A 394 17.18 2.17 10.56
C LEU A 394 16.63 0.76 10.32
N ASP A 395 16.86 -0.14 11.28
CA ASP A 395 16.34 -1.50 11.26
C ASP A 395 14.81 -1.51 11.29
N SER A 396 14.24 -2.53 10.64
CA SER A 396 12.79 -2.70 10.51
C SER A 396 12.19 -3.20 11.82
N HIS A 397 11.04 -2.62 12.18
CA HIS A 397 10.17 -3.05 13.28
C HIS A 397 8.72 -2.81 12.86
N PRO A 398 7.78 -3.73 13.08
CA PRO A 398 6.40 -3.55 12.62
C PRO A 398 5.77 -2.23 13.08
N GLU A 399 5.89 -1.89 14.36
CA GLU A 399 5.29 -0.70 14.97
C GLU A 399 6.02 0.59 14.54
N ILE A 400 7.35 0.57 14.47
CA ILE A 400 8.15 1.72 14.09
C ILE A 400 7.98 2.00 12.59
N ASP A 401 7.94 0.95 11.76
CA ASP A 401 7.73 1.11 10.33
C ASP A 401 6.31 1.55 10.00
N THR A 402 5.33 1.22 10.86
CA THR A 402 3.99 1.82 10.78
C THR A 402 4.07 3.31 11.09
N LEU A 403 4.73 3.72 12.18
CA LEU A 403 4.95 5.12 12.55
C LEU A 403 5.64 5.91 11.42
N LYS A 404 6.71 5.37 10.82
CA LYS A 404 7.46 6.02 9.73
C LYS A 404 6.60 6.31 8.48
N ARG A 405 5.46 5.64 8.32
CA ARG A 405 4.55 5.74 7.16
C ARG A 405 3.28 6.52 7.45
N LEU A 406 3.13 7.06 8.67
CA LEU A 406 1.95 7.85 9.02
C LEU A 406 1.94 9.21 8.29
N PRO A 407 0.76 9.74 7.91
CA PRO A 407 0.67 11.06 7.28
C PRO A 407 1.27 12.16 8.17
N GLY A 408 1.96 13.14 7.56
CA GLY A 408 2.65 14.22 8.29
C GLY A 408 4.00 13.84 8.90
N VAL A 409 4.47 12.60 8.66
CA VAL A 409 5.80 12.14 9.06
C VAL A 409 6.83 12.36 7.95
N LYS A 410 7.82 13.20 8.23
CA LYS A 410 9.02 13.41 7.40
C LYS A 410 10.18 12.58 7.94
N ILE A 411 10.64 11.62 7.14
CA ILE A 411 11.83 10.82 7.46
C ILE A 411 13.08 11.51 6.93
N ILE A 412 14.00 11.83 7.83
CA ILE A 412 15.28 12.46 7.51
C ILE A 412 16.40 11.44 7.71
N ARG A 413 17.05 11.04 6.62
CA ARG A 413 18.09 10.01 6.66
C ARG A 413 19.48 10.64 6.82
N LEU A 414 20.17 10.27 7.89
CA LEU A 414 21.55 10.64 8.17
C LEU A 414 22.54 9.63 7.58
N ASN A 415 23.62 10.14 7.00
CA ASN A 415 24.79 9.41 6.55
C ASN A 415 26.07 10.23 6.88
N GLU A 416 27.24 9.70 6.53
CA GLU A 416 28.52 10.38 6.81
C GLU A 416 28.71 11.68 6.02
N GLU A 417 28.06 11.81 4.87
CA GLU A 417 28.19 12.98 3.98
C GLU A 417 27.33 14.16 4.43
N ASN A 418 26.16 13.90 5.04
CA ASN A 418 25.17 14.93 5.34
C ASN A 418 25.06 15.28 6.84
N ARG A 419 25.62 14.47 7.74
CA ARG A 419 25.46 14.63 9.21
C ARG A 419 25.84 16.00 9.75
N ASP A 420 26.79 16.69 9.11
CA ASP A 420 27.31 17.96 9.61
C ASP A 420 26.54 19.19 9.10
N GLY A 421 25.87 19.08 7.93
CA GLY A 421 25.16 20.19 7.29
C GLY A 421 23.63 20.12 7.36
N ILE A 422 23.06 18.95 7.66
CA ILE A 422 21.60 18.75 7.59
C ILE A 422 20.82 19.48 8.69
N ALA A 423 21.49 19.89 9.78
CA ALA A 423 20.86 20.58 10.91
C ALA A 423 20.10 21.84 10.49
N GLU A 424 20.73 22.69 9.68
CA GLU A 424 20.18 23.97 9.26
C GLU A 424 18.91 23.78 8.44
N PHE A 425 18.89 22.79 7.54
CA PHE A 425 17.72 22.45 6.74
C PHE A 425 16.56 21.93 7.60
N VAL A 426 16.86 21.08 8.60
CA VAL A 426 15.82 20.55 9.50
C VAL A 426 15.25 21.66 10.37
N VAL A 427 16.08 22.59 10.85
CA VAL A 427 15.62 23.76 11.60
C VAL A 427 14.76 24.67 10.74
N GLU A 428 15.17 24.96 9.51
CA GLU A 428 14.40 25.80 8.59
C GLU A 428 13.02 25.19 8.29
N ASP A 429 12.96 23.88 8.03
CA ASP A 429 11.72 23.16 7.80
C ASP A 429 10.81 23.17 9.04
N ILE A 430 11.35 22.91 10.23
CA ILE A 430 10.58 22.97 11.47
C ILE A 430 10.04 24.39 11.71
N LEU A 431 10.86 25.42 11.52
CA LEU A 431 10.45 26.82 11.77
C LEU A 431 9.37 27.30 10.81
N LYS A 432 9.36 26.85 9.55
CA LYS A 432 8.25 27.11 8.61
C LYS A 432 6.93 26.59 9.16
N VAL A 433 6.93 25.34 9.65
CA VAL A 433 5.73 24.73 10.25
C VAL A 433 5.34 25.43 11.56
N VAL A 434 6.30 25.87 12.38
CA VAL A 434 6.02 26.64 13.60
C VAL A 434 5.39 28.00 13.30
N SER A 435 5.73 28.65 12.18
CA SER A 435 5.16 29.96 11.82
C SER A 435 3.73 29.89 11.27
N ASP A 436 3.32 28.72 10.78
CA ASP A 436 1.99 28.47 10.24
C ASP A 436 0.98 27.97 11.33
N LEU A 437 1.47 27.71 12.55
CA LEU A 437 0.72 27.33 13.76
C LEU A 437 0.52 28.51 14.71
#